data_AF-A0A9D9S8X9-F1
#
_entry.id   AF-A0A9D9S8X9-F1
#
_cell.length_a   1.000
_cell.length_b   1.000
_cell.length_c   1.000
_cell.angle_alpha   90.00
_cell.angle_beta   90.00
_cell.angle_gamma   90.00
#
_symmetry.space_group_name_H-M   'P 1'
#
loop_
_entity.id
_entity.type
_entity.pdbx_description
1 polymer ?
#
loop_
_entity_poly.entity_id
_entity_poly.type
_entity_poly.pdbx_seq_one_letter_code
_entity_poly.pdbx_strand_id
1 'polypeptide(L)'
;AAVLEGWKLKLCAQDAQWYSNTVSAILVPEGFDAAKVISNAFARYNLSLGAGLSKVAGKVFRIGHVGDLNCLSLMSAIAGAEMSMLDNGINVTPGSGVAAASTYWRTHAQQAK
;
A
#
# COMPACT_ATOMS: atom_id res chain seq x y z
N ALA A 1 4.12 3.57 8.95
CA ALA A 1 3.53 2.27 9.35
C ALA A 1 3.57 1.24 8.22
N ALA A 2 2.46 0.91 7.54
CA ALA A 2 2.38 -0.28 6.65
C ALA A 2 3.52 -0.43 5.63
N VAL A 3 3.81 0.63 4.87
CA VAL A 3 4.77 0.59 3.76
C VAL A 3 6.22 0.59 4.26
N LEU A 4 6.60 1.59 5.07
CA LEU A 4 7.99 1.82 5.48
C LEU A 4 8.45 0.87 6.59
N GLU A 5 7.58 0.56 7.55
CA GLU A 5 7.94 -0.27 8.72
C GLU A 5 7.53 -1.74 8.52
N GLY A 6 6.35 -1.98 7.96
CA GLY A 6 5.82 -3.33 7.72
C GLY A 6 6.50 -3.99 6.53
N TRP A 7 6.13 -3.56 5.33
CA TRP A 7 6.66 -4.12 4.07
C TRP A 7 8.12 -3.76 3.81
N LYS A 8 8.66 -2.74 4.49
CA LYS A 8 10.01 -2.19 4.28
C LYS A 8 10.25 -1.79 2.82
N LEU A 9 9.20 -1.31 2.15
CA LEU A 9 9.24 -0.76 0.81
C LEU A 9 9.39 0.76 0.85
N LYS A 10 9.63 1.37 -0.32
CA LYS A 10 9.79 2.82 -0.45
C LYS A 10 8.53 3.47 -1.00
N LEU A 11 8.30 4.72 -0.60
CA LEU A 11 7.31 5.58 -1.23
C LEU A 11 7.95 6.36 -2.39
N CYS A 12 7.12 6.80 -3.33
CA CYS A 12 7.56 7.70 -4.40
C CYS A 12 7.88 9.11 -3.89
N ALA A 13 7.27 9.52 -2.79
CA ALA A 13 7.61 10.76 -2.09
C ALA A 13 9.01 10.64 -1.48
N GLN A 14 9.89 11.58 -1.79
CA GLN A 14 11.30 11.52 -1.41
C GLN A 14 11.53 11.81 0.09
N ASP A 15 10.70 12.67 0.70
CA ASP A 15 10.83 13.09 2.09
C ASP A 15 9.47 13.21 2.79
N ALA A 16 9.50 13.14 4.12
CA ALA A 16 8.30 13.15 4.97
C ALA A 16 7.41 14.39 4.79
N GLN A 17 8.01 15.56 4.49
CA GLN A 17 7.27 16.79 4.24
C GLN A 17 6.37 16.72 2.98
N TRP A 18 6.63 15.76 2.09
CA TRP A 18 5.89 15.56 0.84
C TRP A 18 4.89 14.40 0.92
N TYR A 19 4.71 13.80 2.10
CA TYR A 19 3.76 12.71 2.28
C TYR A 19 2.33 13.21 2.11
N SER A 20 1.54 12.45 1.34
CA SER A 20 0.14 12.75 1.10
C SER A 20 -0.75 11.98 2.06
N ASN A 21 -1.75 12.69 2.61
CA ASN A 21 -2.83 12.12 3.44
C ASN A 21 -4.03 11.63 2.61
N THR A 22 -3.91 11.57 1.28
CA THR A 22 -5.00 11.09 0.41
C THR A 22 -4.62 9.91 -0.47
N VAL A 23 -3.33 9.74 -0.77
CA VAL A 23 -2.84 8.62 -1.58
C VAL A 23 -1.37 8.34 -1.27
N SER A 24 -1.03 7.05 -1.16
CA SER A 24 0.36 6.59 -1.07
C SER A 24 0.75 5.91 -2.38
N ALA A 25 1.85 6.37 -3.01
CA ALA A 25 2.46 5.71 -4.15
C ALA A 25 3.64 4.85 -3.68
N ILE A 26 3.52 3.54 -3.83
CA ILE A 26 4.47 2.53 -3.33
C ILE A 26 5.33 2.05 -4.49
N LEU A 27 6.65 2.10 -4.34
CA LEU A 27 7.58 1.51 -5.31
C LEU A 27 7.66 0.00 -5.10
N VAL A 28 7.47 -0.76 -6.18
CA VAL A 28 7.86 -2.17 -6.21
C VAL A 28 9.39 -2.28 -6.35
N PRO A 29 10.02 -3.35 -5.84
CA PRO A 29 11.45 -3.55 -6.01
C PRO A 29 11.85 -3.68 -7.48
N GLU A 30 13.13 -3.45 -7.77
CA GLU A 30 13.68 -3.62 -9.11
C GLU A 30 13.46 -5.06 -9.63
N GLY A 31 13.15 -5.20 -10.92
CA GLY A 31 12.80 -6.46 -11.55
C GLY A 31 11.33 -6.87 -11.40
N PHE A 32 10.54 -6.16 -10.60
CA PHE A 32 9.09 -6.38 -10.48
C PHE A 32 8.29 -5.33 -11.24
N ASP A 33 7.07 -5.71 -11.63
CA ASP A 33 6.12 -4.85 -12.33
C ASP A 33 4.86 -4.63 -11.49
N ALA A 34 4.63 -3.37 -11.12
CA ALA A 34 3.46 -2.96 -10.35
C ALA A 34 2.14 -3.26 -11.07
N ALA A 35 2.11 -3.30 -12.41
CA ALA A 35 0.91 -3.63 -13.17
C ALA A 35 0.44 -5.07 -12.88
N LYS A 36 1.35 -6.01 -12.65
CA LYS A 36 1.00 -7.39 -12.27
C LYS A 36 0.41 -7.47 -10.87
N VAL A 37 0.95 -6.69 -9.93
CA VAL A 37 0.39 -6.58 -8.56
C VAL A 37 -1.04 -6.02 -8.63
N ILE A 38 -1.28 -4.98 -9.43
CA ILE A 38 -2.61 -4.38 -9.60
C ILE A 38 -3.58 -5.38 -10.25
N SER A 39 -3.14 -6.05 -11.32
CA SER A 39 -3.96 -7.02 -12.05
C SER A 39 -4.35 -8.22 -11.17
N ASN A 40 -3.40 -8.78 -10.42
CA ASN A 40 -3.68 -9.88 -9.50
C ASN A 40 -4.56 -9.44 -8.32
N ALA A 41 -4.35 -8.22 -7.79
CA ALA A 41 -5.21 -7.67 -6.73
C ALA A 41 -6.67 -7.57 -7.17
N PHE A 42 -6.90 -7.09 -8.39
CA PHE A 42 -8.24 -7.00 -8.95
C PHE A 42 -8.84 -8.38 -9.22
N ALA A 43 -8.12 -9.24 -9.95
CA ALA A 43 -8.63 -10.52 -10.41
C ALA A 43 -8.87 -11.54 -9.28
N ARG A 44 -7.99 -11.57 -8.27
CA ARG A 44 -8.03 -12.59 -7.21
C ARG A 44 -8.70 -12.12 -5.93
N TYR A 45 -8.57 -10.83 -5.60
CA TYR A 45 -9.03 -10.29 -4.31
C TYR A 45 -10.11 -9.22 -4.44
N ASN A 46 -10.60 -8.95 -5.66
CA ASN A 46 -11.57 -7.87 -5.93
C ASN A 46 -11.11 -6.52 -5.35
N LEU A 47 -9.80 -6.26 -5.38
CA LEU A 47 -9.18 -5.06 -4.85
C LEU A 47 -8.66 -4.17 -5.98
N SER A 48 -9.27 -2.99 -6.13
CA SER A 48 -8.82 -1.98 -7.07
C SER A 48 -7.67 -1.15 -6.50
N LEU A 49 -6.53 -1.17 -7.19
CA LEU A 49 -5.35 -0.35 -6.90
C LEU A 49 -5.07 0.63 -8.03
N GLY A 50 -4.52 1.79 -7.70
CA GLY A 50 -4.18 2.80 -8.71
C GLY A 50 -2.86 2.47 -9.42
N ALA A 51 -2.82 2.59 -10.74
CA ALA A 51 -1.58 2.46 -11.51
C ALA A 51 -0.68 3.71 -11.38
N GLY A 52 0.63 3.49 -11.50
CA GLY A 52 1.58 4.53 -11.87
C GLY A 52 1.31 5.02 -13.30
N LEU A 53 1.44 6.33 -13.52
CA LEU A 53 1.16 6.96 -14.81
C LEU A 53 2.44 7.54 -15.41
N SER A 54 2.53 7.53 -16.75
CA SER A 54 3.65 8.12 -17.50
C SER A 54 5.02 7.63 -16.99
N LYS A 55 5.87 8.53 -16.47
CA LYS A 55 7.26 8.24 -16.04
C LYS A 55 7.39 7.15 -14.96
N VAL A 56 6.33 6.88 -14.21
CA VAL A 56 6.30 5.88 -13.13
C VAL A 56 5.39 4.68 -13.46
N ALA A 57 4.94 4.55 -14.71
CA ALA A 57 4.22 3.35 -15.16
C ALA A 57 5.06 2.09 -14.92
N GLY A 58 4.43 1.04 -14.39
CA GLY A 58 5.08 -0.23 -14.00
C GLY A 58 5.96 -0.17 -12.75
N LYS A 59 6.36 1.03 -12.29
CA LYS A 59 7.27 1.20 -11.15
C LYS A 59 6.55 1.35 -9.81
N VAL A 60 5.32 1.88 -9.83
CA VAL A 60 4.53 2.11 -8.62
C VAL A 60 3.10 1.62 -8.76
N PHE A 61 2.52 1.19 -7.65
CA PHE A 61 1.07 1.14 -7.47
C PHE A 61 0.65 2.13 -6.38
N ARG A 62 -0.63 2.48 -6.35
CA ARG A 62 -1.19 3.49 -5.44
C ARG A 62 -2.32 2.93 -4.60
N ILE A 63 -2.29 3.23 -3.32
CA ILE A 63 -3.40 3.01 -2.38
C ILE A 63 -4.00 4.38 -2.07
N GLY A 64 -5.24 4.60 -2.48
CA GLY A 64 -6.02 5.79 -2.12
C GLY A 64 -6.62 5.62 -0.72
N HIS A 65 -6.59 6.68 0.07
CA HIS A 65 -7.07 6.69 1.46
C HIS A 65 -7.76 8.01 1.81
N VAL A 66 -8.68 8.44 0.94
CA VAL A 66 -9.45 9.67 1.07
C VAL A 66 -10.94 9.40 0.87
N GLY A 67 -11.79 10.19 1.53
CA GLY A 67 -13.24 10.07 1.46
C GLY A 67 -13.81 9.34 2.67
N ASP A 68 -14.94 8.66 2.48
CA ASP A 68 -15.58 7.86 3.53
C ASP A 68 -14.87 6.51 3.68
N LEU A 69 -13.79 6.52 4.46
CA LEU A 69 -12.93 5.37 4.68
C LEU A 69 -12.47 5.35 6.14
N ASN A 70 -12.70 4.24 6.83
CA ASN A 70 -12.16 4.02 8.16
C ASN A 70 -10.88 3.15 8.13
N CYS A 71 -10.20 3.04 9.27
CA CYS A 71 -8.96 2.27 9.37
C CYS A 71 -9.14 0.79 9.04
N LEU A 72 -10.31 0.18 9.33
CA LEU A 72 -10.57 -1.23 9.04
C LEU A 72 -10.73 -1.47 7.53
N SER A 73 -11.41 -0.57 6.82
CA SER A 73 -11.47 -0.62 5.35
C SER A 73 -10.08 -0.50 4.73
N LEU A 74 -9.24 0.39 5.28
CA LEU A 74 -7.86 0.54 4.82
C LEU A 74 -6.98 -0.67 5.18
N MET A 75 -7.23 -1.37 6.30
CA MET A 75 -6.57 -2.65 6.62
C MET A 75 -6.81 -3.69 5.53
N SER A 76 -8.02 -3.78 4.98
CA SER A 76 -8.33 -4.71 3.88
C SER A 76 -7.51 -4.40 2.62
N ALA A 77 -7.36 -3.12 2.27
CA ALA A 77 -6.53 -2.71 1.13
C ALA A 77 -5.03 -3.03 1.35
N ILE A 78 -4.53 -2.84 2.57
CA ILE A 78 -3.16 -3.23 2.96
C ILE A 78 -2.99 -4.75 2.84
N ALA A 79 -3.88 -5.53 3.46
CA ALA A 79 -3.81 -6.99 3.41
C ALA A 79 -3.88 -7.53 1.97
N GLY A 80 -4.81 -7.03 1.15
CA GLY A 80 -4.94 -7.45 -0.24
C GLY A 80 -3.75 -7.06 -1.13
N ALA A 81 -3.17 -5.88 -0.90
CA ALA A 81 -1.93 -5.48 -1.58
C ALA A 81 -0.76 -6.40 -1.19
N GLU A 82 -0.64 -6.76 0.08
CA GLU A 82 0.40 -7.67 0.58
C GLU A 82 0.26 -9.08 -0.03
N MET A 83 -0.94 -9.66 -0.02
CA MET A 83 -1.20 -10.95 -0.67
C MET A 83 -0.88 -10.89 -2.16
N SER A 84 -1.26 -9.80 -2.84
CA SER A 84 -0.96 -9.65 -4.28
C SER A 84 0.54 -9.50 -4.56
N MET A 85 1.28 -8.79 -3.71
CA MET A 85 2.74 -8.69 -3.81
C MET A 85 3.41 -10.06 -3.65
N LEU A 86 2.99 -10.84 -2.64
CA LEU A 86 3.50 -12.19 -2.40
C LEU A 86 3.24 -13.13 -3.57
N ASP A 87 2.03 -13.11 -4.14
CA ASP A 87 1.67 -13.90 -5.32
C ASP A 87 2.53 -13.57 -6.55
N ASN A 88 3.02 -12.33 -6.63
CA ASN A 88 3.90 -11.86 -7.70
C ASN A 88 5.40 -12.03 -7.37
N GLY A 89 5.72 -12.73 -6.27
CA GLY A 89 7.09 -13.02 -5.86
C GLY A 89 7.82 -11.87 -5.16
N ILE A 90 7.13 -10.77 -4.83
CA ILE A 90 7.72 -9.67 -4.05
C ILE A 90 7.84 -10.13 -2.59
N ASN A 91 9.08 -10.20 -2.11
CA ASN A 91 9.39 -10.75 -0.79
C ASN A 91 9.11 -9.74 0.34
N VAL A 92 7.84 -9.58 0.69
CA VAL A 92 7.38 -8.94 1.92
C VAL A 92 7.09 -10.00 2.99
N THR A 93 7.19 -9.66 4.27
CA THR A 93 6.80 -10.59 5.33
C THR A 93 5.27 -10.64 5.45
N PRO A 94 4.61 -11.81 5.35
CA PRO A 94 3.17 -11.92 5.55
C PRO A 94 2.72 -11.37 6.91
N GLY A 95 1.65 -10.59 6.91
CA GLY A 95 1.08 -9.89 8.06
C GLY A 95 1.80 -8.60 8.48
N SER A 96 2.97 -8.30 7.93
CA SER A 96 3.82 -7.19 8.42
C SER A 96 3.19 -5.81 8.21
N GLY A 97 2.54 -5.57 7.06
CA GLY A 97 1.89 -4.29 6.78
C GLY A 97 0.71 -4.02 7.72
N VAL A 98 -0.10 -5.07 7.95
CA VAL A 98 -1.27 -5.03 8.83
C VAL A 98 -0.85 -4.84 10.29
N ALA A 99 0.18 -5.55 10.74
CA ALA A 99 0.71 -5.41 12.10
C ALA A 99 1.25 -4.00 12.38
N ALA A 100 2.01 -3.43 11.44
CA ALA A 100 2.53 -2.07 11.56
C ALA A 100 1.40 -1.03 11.58
N ALA A 101 0.44 -1.14 10.65
CA ALA A 101 -0.68 -0.20 10.57
C ALA A 101 -1.59 -0.24 11.81
N SER A 102 -1.94 -1.44 12.28
CA SER A 102 -2.77 -1.60 13.48
C SER A 102 -2.08 -1.08 14.74
N THR A 103 -0.78 -1.29 14.87
CA THR A 103 0.01 -0.73 15.97
C THR A 103 -0.01 0.80 15.94
N TYR A 104 0.20 1.39 14.76
CA TYR A 104 0.14 2.84 14.59
C TYR A 104 -1.24 3.40 14.99
N TRP A 105 -2.33 2.88 14.43
CA TRP A 105 -3.68 3.40 14.75
C TRP A 105 -4.06 3.22 16.22
N ARG A 106 -3.69 2.11 16.87
CA ARG A 106 -3.98 1.90 18.31
C ARG A 106 -3.25 2.90 19.21
N THR A 107 -2.07 3.36 18.80
CA THR A 107 -1.21 4.25 19.60
C THR A 107 -1.30 5.72 19.22
N HIS A 108 -1.90 6.02 18.06
CA HIS A 108 -2.00 7.38 17.50
C HIS A 108 -3.43 7.74 17.08
N ALA A 109 -4.44 7.15 17.73
CA ALA A 109 -5.84 7.34 17.38
C ALA A 109 -6.19 8.85 17.31
N GLN A 110 -6.65 9.29 16.14
CA GLN A 110 -7.31 10.59 16.01
C GLN A 110 -8.61 10.53 16.82
N GLN A 111 -8.89 11.59 17.59
CA GLN A 111 -10.17 11.74 18.28
C GLN A 111 -11.29 11.58 17.24
N ALA A 112 -12.23 10.66 17.49
CA ALA A 112 -13.46 10.62 16.74
C ALA A 112 -14.13 11.99 16.87
N LYS A 113 -14.46 12.62 15.73
CA LYS A 113 -15.37 13.76 15.73
C LYS A 113 -16.80 13.25 15.95
#